data_AF-A0A1F8GGW2-F1
#
_entry.id   AF-A0A1F8GGW2-F1
#
_cell.length_a   1.000
_cell.length_b   1.000
_cell.length_c   1.000
_cell.angle_alpha   90.00
_cell.angle_beta   90.00
_cell.angle_gamma   90.00
#
_symmetry.space_group_name_H-M   'P 1'
#
loop_
_entity.id
_entity.type
_entity.pdbx_description
1 polymer ?
#
loop_
_entity_poly.entity_id
_entity_poly.type
_entity_poly.pdbx_seq_one_letter_code
_entity_poly.pdbx_strand_id
1 'polypeptide(L)'
;MKKGPFRFRPEVPNYEIKSLFNRLIGEYWGLVQEIRDIEKGRRGGSNDFERQRMLAFVNKEKHRAHLKLLEIGKKLGLDKNDVLIRILIREGSLKEYDLPEIPISIAEDGSSVDIFFGIDNTGLKDIYGVEDEEEEKRFQAEFETNARKAKDLAEKNGLLFFDHEEGLSTHDQTRSIGVTVPKERLEEIAGLMRNNTKYRPQL
;
A
#
# COMPACT_ATOMS: atom_id res chain seq x y z
N MET A 1 -23.38 -43.92 36.63
CA MET A 1 -23.96 -42.56 36.49
C MET A 1 -23.14 -41.77 35.48
N LYS A 2 -23.85 -41.17 34.51
CA LYS A 2 -23.58 -39.99 33.65
C LYS A 2 -22.21 -39.77 32.97
N LYS A 3 -22.34 -39.68 31.63
CA LYS A 3 -21.43 -39.16 30.60
C LYS A 3 -20.87 -37.76 30.91
N GLY A 4 -19.65 -37.53 30.44
CA GLY A 4 -19.26 -36.29 29.79
C GLY A 4 -18.27 -36.62 28.66
N PRO A 5 -18.58 -36.35 27.37
CA PRO A 5 -17.58 -36.51 26.33
C PRO A 5 -16.58 -35.36 26.48
N PHE A 6 -15.32 -35.66 26.71
CA PHE A 6 -14.27 -34.70 26.40
C PHE A 6 -14.37 -34.44 24.90
N ARG A 7 -15.01 -33.31 24.54
CA ARG A 7 -14.96 -32.77 23.20
C ARG A 7 -13.50 -32.40 22.95
N PHE A 8 -12.76 -33.30 22.30
CA PHE A 8 -11.65 -32.89 21.45
C PHE A 8 -12.23 -31.85 20.50
N ARG A 9 -12.05 -30.57 20.81
CA ARG A 9 -12.00 -29.57 19.75
C ARG A 9 -10.64 -29.83 19.13
N PRO A 10 -10.53 -30.33 17.89
CA PRO A 10 -9.24 -30.23 17.23
C PRO A 10 -8.91 -28.73 17.25
N GLU A 11 -7.80 -28.37 17.87
CA GLU A 11 -7.17 -27.09 17.56
C GLU A 11 -7.07 -27.09 16.04
N VAL A 12 -7.85 -26.22 15.39
CA VAL A 12 -7.77 -26.07 13.94
C VAL A 12 -6.29 -25.80 13.68
N PRO A 13 -5.57 -26.68 12.98
CA PRO A 13 -4.13 -26.57 12.87
C PRO A 13 -3.81 -25.16 12.37
N ASN A 14 -2.88 -24.47 13.03
CA ASN A 14 -2.51 -23.08 12.70
C ASN A 14 -2.25 -22.91 11.18
N TYR A 15 -1.83 -23.97 10.51
CA TYR A 15 -1.71 -24.09 9.05
C TYR A 15 -3.02 -23.85 8.26
N GLU A 16 -4.14 -24.44 8.66
CA GLU A 16 -5.43 -24.27 7.95
C GLU A 16 -5.96 -22.84 8.08
N ILE A 17 -5.81 -22.22 9.26
CA ILE A 17 -6.20 -20.82 9.49
C ILE A 17 -5.29 -19.88 8.68
N LYS A 18 -3.98 -20.14 8.64
CA LYS A 18 -3.02 -19.38 7.80
C LYS A 18 -3.34 -19.51 6.31
N SER A 19 -3.62 -20.72 5.84
CA SER A 19 -4.02 -20.97 4.43
C SER A 19 -5.30 -20.22 4.08
N LEU A 20 -6.30 -20.26 4.96
CA LEU A 20 -7.54 -19.49 4.80
C LEU A 20 -7.28 -17.97 4.77
N PHE A 21 -6.43 -17.47 5.66
CA PHE A 21 -6.05 -16.06 5.69
C PHE A 21 -5.39 -15.62 4.37
N ASN A 22 -4.42 -16.37 3.88
CA ASN A 22 -3.74 -16.09 2.61
C ASN A 22 -4.69 -16.15 1.41
N ARG A 23 -5.62 -17.11 1.40
CA ARG A 23 -6.66 -17.20 0.38
C ARG A 23 -7.56 -15.97 0.38
N LEU A 24 -7.97 -15.51 1.57
CA LEU A 24 -8.79 -14.30 1.71
C LEU A 24 -8.06 -13.03 1.28
N ILE A 25 -6.74 -12.92 1.50
CA ILE A 25 -5.94 -11.83 0.94
C ILE A 25 -5.99 -11.85 -0.60
N GLY A 26 -5.92 -13.04 -1.20
CA GLY A 26 -6.09 -13.21 -2.64
C GLY A 26 -7.48 -12.81 -3.14
N GLU A 27 -8.55 -13.25 -2.46
CA GLU A 27 -9.94 -12.87 -2.78
C GLU A 27 -10.15 -11.35 -2.66
N TYR A 28 -9.64 -10.75 -1.59
CA TYR A 28 -9.68 -9.31 -1.36
C TYR A 28 -9.04 -8.55 -2.52
N TRP A 29 -7.85 -8.99 -2.94
CA TRP A 29 -7.12 -8.36 -4.04
C TRP A 29 -7.82 -8.54 -5.39
N GLY A 30 -8.47 -9.69 -5.63
CA GLY A 30 -9.32 -9.89 -6.80
C GLY A 30 -10.45 -8.86 -6.88
N LEU A 31 -11.08 -8.54 -5.75
CA LEU A 31 -12.13 -7.52 -5.66
C LEU A 31 -11.58 -6.09 -5.90
N VAL A 32 -10.37 -5.80 -5.41
CA VAL A 32 -9.68 -4.52 -5.70
C VAL A 32 -9.43 -4.37 -7.21
N GLN A 33 -8.94 -5.42 -7.89
CA GLN A 33 -8.75 -5.36 -9.34
C GLN A 33 -10.07 -5.22 -10.09
N GLU A 34 -11.14 -5.88 -9.64
CA GLU A 34 -12.46 -5.73 -10.26
C GLU A 34 -13.00 -4.30 -10.15
N ILE A 35 -12.83 -3.62 -9.01
CA ILE A 35 -13.16 -2.20 -8.85
C ILE A 35 -12.38 -1.36 -9.87
N ARG A 36 -11.06 -1.58 -9.98
CA ARG A 36 -10.19 -0.83 -10.91
C ARG A 36 -10.58 -1.05 -12.37
N ASP A 37 -10.97 -2.27 -12.74
CA ASP A 37 -11.42 -2.58 -14.09
C ASP A 37 -12.75 -1.89 -14.43
N ILE A 38 -13.66 -1.76 -13.45
CA ILE A 38 -14.91 -1.02 -13.62
C ILE A 38 -14.64 0.49 -13.75
N GLU A 39 -13.79 1.06 -12.88
CA GLU A 39 -13.41 2.48 -12.93
C GLU A 39 -12.71 2.85 -14.25
N LYS A 40 -11.86 1.97 -14.77
CA LYS A 40 -11.17 2.15 -16.06
C LYS A 40 -12.07 1.84 -17.28
N GLY A 41 -13.32 1.48 -17.07
CA GLY A 41 -14.26 1.12 -18.14
C GLY A 41 -13.90 -0.16 -18.90
N ARG A 42 -13.01 -1.00 -18.34
CA ARG A 42 -12.59 -2.29 -18.91
C ARG A 42 -13.62 -3.39 -18.64
N ARG A 43 -14.49 -3.19 -17.65
CA ARG A 43 -15.52 -4.14 -17.25
C ARG A 43 -16.80 -3.40 -16.82
N GLY A 44 -17.93 -3.77 -17.42
CA GLY A 44 -19.26 -3.43 -16.91
C GLY A 44 -19.94 -2.18 -17.49
N GLY A 45 -21.28 -2.27 -17.50
CA GLY A 45 -22.28 -1.21 -17.66
C GLY A 45 -22.30 -0.47 -19.00
N SER A 46 -23.43 -0.53 -19.69
CA SER A 46 -23.72 0.26 -20.90
C SER A 46 -23.81 1.76 -20.58
N ASN A 47 -24.04 2.11 -19.32
CA ASN A 47 -24.24 3.46 -18.80
C ASN A 47 -23.70 3.61 -17.36
N ASP A 48 -23.66 4.85 -16.88
CA ASP A 48 -23.11 5.21 -15.57
C ASP A 48 -23.88 4.58 -14.39
N PHE A 49 -25.20 4.39 -14.52
CA PHE A 49 -26.02 3.79 -13.46
C PHE A 49 -25.65 2.33 -13.20
N GLU A 50 -25.47 1.54 -14.27
CA GLU A 50 -25.03 0.15 -14.16
C GLU A 50 -23.63 0.05 -13.56
N ARG A 51 -22.71 0.94 -13.97
CA ARG A 51 -21.35 1.00 -13.41
C ARG A 51 -21.35 1.31 -11.92
N GLN A 52 -22.12 2.30 -11.47
CA GLN A 52 -22.25 2.64 -10.06
C GLN A 52 -22.82 1.47 -9.24
N ARG A 53 -23.83 0.76 -9.78
CA ARG A 53 -24.41 -0.41 -9.11
C ARG A 53 -23.40 -1.55 -8.98
N MET A 54 -22.60 -1.80 -10.02
CA MET A 54 -21.52 -2.79 -9.98
C MET A 54 -20.46 -2.41 -8.95
N LEU A 55 -19.98 -1.16 -8.96
CA LEU A 55 -19.02 -0.66 -7.97
C LEU A 55 -19.55 -0.82 -6.55
N ALA A 56 -20.81 -0.47 -6.28
CA ALA A 56 -21.42 -0.61 -4.97
C ALA A 56 -21.46 -2.07 -4.50
N PHE A 57 -21.75 -3.01 -5.40
CA PHE A 57 -21.75 -4.44 -5.09
C PHE A 57 -20.34 -4.94 -4.75
N VAL A 58 -19.36 -4.66 -5.60
CA VAL A 58 -17.97 -5.14 -5.40
C VAL A 58 -17.37 -4.51 -4.14
N ASN A 59 -17.61 -3.23 -3.88
CA ASN A 59 -17.17 -2.57 -2.63
C ASN A 59 -17.77 -3.23 -1.38
N LYS A 60 -19.03 -3.65 -1.43
CA LYS A 60 -19.68 -4.36 -0.32
C LYS A 60 -19.02 -5.73 -0.06
N GLU A 61 -18.69 -6.47 -1.12
CA GLU A 61 -17.97 -7.74 -0.99
C GLU A 61 -16.54 -7.51 -0.48
N LYS A 62 -15.84 -6.47 -0.95
CA LYS A 62 -14.51 -6.09 -0.46
C LYS A 62 -14.55 -5.80 1.04
N HIS A 63 -15.54 -5.04 1.49
CA HIS A 63 -15.74 -4.74 2.91
C HIS A 63 -16.00 -6.02 3.74
N ARG A 64 -16.83 -6.95 3.25
CA ARG A 64 -17.05 -8.24 3.93
C ARG A 64 -15.77 -9.08 4.01
N ALA A 65 -14.97 -9.12 2.94
CA ALA A 65 -13.68 -9.80 2.94
C ALA A 65 -12.73 -9.16 3.97
N HIS A 66 -12.70 -7.82 4.06
CA HIS A 66 -11.93 -7.11 5.08
C HIS A 66 -12.33 -7.51 6.50
N LEU A 67 -13.63 -7.54 6.81
CA LEU A 67 -14.10 -7.95 8.13
C LEU A 67 -13.71 -9.39 8.48
N LYS A 68 -13.76 -10.31 7.51
CA LYS A 68 -13.30 -11.70 7.69
C LYS A 68 -11.80 -11.77 7.91
N LEU A 69 -11.01 -10.97 7.19
CA LEU A 69 -9.56 -10.87 7.39
C LEU A 69 -9.23 -10.41 8.81
N LEU A 70 -9.95 -9.41 9.35
CA LEU A 70 -9.77 -8.98 10.74
C LEU A 70 -10.14 -10.09 11.74
N GLU A 71 -11.24 -10.80 11.51
CA GLU A 71 -11.67 -11.90 12.40
C GLU A 71 -10.64 -13.05 12.41
N ILE A 72 -10.14 -13.45 11.25
CA ILE A 72 -9.18 -14.55 11.12
C ILE A 72 -7.79 -14.11 11.56
N GLY A 73 -7.38 -12.88 11.25
CA GLY A 73 -6.13 -12.28 11.73
C GLY A 73 -6.05 -12.31 13.26
N LYS A 74 -7.13 -11.95 13.94
CA LYS A 74 -7.21 -12.05 15.41
C LYS A 74 -6.98 -13.47 15.92
N LYS A 75 -7.47 -14.50 15.21
CA LYS A 75 -7.22 -15.93 15.55
C LYS A 75 -5.75 -16.32 15.37
N LEU A 76 -5.02 -15.60 14.52
CA LEU A 76 -3.58 -15.76 14.29
C LEU A 76 -2.72 -14.88 15.22
N GLY A 77 -3.34 -14.10 16.12
CA GLY A 77 -2.64 -13.16 17.00
C GLY A 77 -2.22 -11.85 16.31
N LEU A 78 -2.76 -11.57 15.12
CA LEU A 78 -2.52 -10.34 14.39
C LEU A 78 -3.50 -9.25 14.85
N ASP A 79 -3.01 -8.02 14.97
CA ASP A 79 -3.85 -6.85 15.19
C ASP A 79 -4.41 -6.28 13.86
N LYS A 80 -5.17 -5.18 13.94
CA LYS A 80 -5.74 -4.51 12.75
C LYS A 80 -4.65 -4.05 11.79
N ASN A 81 -3.56 -3.49 12.30
CA ASN A 81 -2.48 -2.91 11.51
C ASN A 81 -1.68 -4.01 10.82
N ASP A 82 -1.44 -5.13 11.49
CA ASP A 82 -0.83 -6.32 10.88
C ASP A 82 -1.64 -6.81 9.67
N VAL A 83 -2.96 -6.88 9.80
CA VAL A 83 -3.84 -7.27 8.69
C VAL A 83 -3.77 -6.26 7.54
N LEU A 84 -3.77 -4.95 7.85
CA LEU A 84 -3.62 -3.89 6.85
C LEU A 84 -2.27 -3.98 6.13
N ILE A 85 -1.18 -4.17 6.85
CA ILE A 85 0.16 -4.39 6.29
C ILE A 85 0.13 -5.57 5.31
N ARG A 86 -0.53 -6.68 5.64
CA ARG A 86 -0.65 -7.84 4.73
C ARG A 86 -1.43 -7.54 3.45
N ILE A 87 -2.41 -6.62 3.51
CA ILE A 87 -3.13 -6.14 2.32
C ILE A 87 -2.21 -5.25 1.48
N LEU A 88 -1.54 -4.30 2.13
CA LEU A 88 -0.68 -3.30 1.48
C LEU A 88 0.56 -3.90 0.81
N ILE A 89 1.17 -4.94 1.39
CA ILE A 89 2.31 -5.67 0.78
C ILE A 89 1.99 -6.08 -0.65
N ARG A 90 0.75 -6.54 -0.90
CA ARG A 90 0.33 -7.01 -2.22
C ARG A 90 -0.08 -5.87 -3.14
N GLU A 91 -0.53 -4.75 -2.59
CA GLU A 91 -0.91 -3.59 -3.39
C GLU A 91 0.31 -2.74 -3.80
N GLY A 92 1.32 -2.65 -2.94
CA GLY A 92 2.50 -1.81 -3.16
C GLY A 92 2.20 -0.31 -3.19
N SER A 93 1.03 0.12 -2.71
CA SER A 93 0.67 1.55 -2.64
C SER A 93 -0.29 1.88 -1.50
N LEU A 94 -0.52 3.16 -1.24
CA LEU A 94 -1.46 3.66 -0.22
C LEU A 94 -2.90 3.86 -0.73
N LYS A 95 -3.28 3.28 -1.87
CA LYS A 95 -4.59 3.53 -2.48
C LYS A 95 -5.76 3.07 -1.61
N GLU A 96 -5.58 2.04 -0.77
CA GLU A 96 -6.56 1.65 0.25
C GLU A 96 -6.87 2.74 1.30
N TYR A 97 -6.06 3.80 1.39
CA TYR A 97 -6.31 4.99 2.20
C TYR A 97 -6.91 6.16 1.40
N ASP A 98 -7.49 5.90 0.23
CA ASP A 98 -7.99 6.91 -0.72
C ASP A 98 -6.92 7.90 -1.20
N LEU A 99 -5.66 7.46 -1.21
CA LEU A 99 -4.54 8.20 -1.77
C LEU A 99 -4.31 7.81 -3.24
N PRO A 100 -3.63 8.66 -4.03
CA PRO A 100 -3.09 8.24 -5.32
C PRO A 100 -2.20 7.00 -5.20
N GLU A 101 -1.80 6.42 -6.33
CA GLU A 101 -0.86 5.30 -6.39
C GLU A 101 0.55 5.76 -5.99
N ILE A 102 0.73 6.02 -4.69
CA ILE A 102 1.99 6.38 -4.05
C ILE A 102 2.70 5.06 -3.70
N PRO A 103 3.88 4.78 -4.27
CA PRO A 103 4.62 3.56 -3.99
C PRO A 103 4.98 3.46 -2.51
N ILE A 104 4.96 2.24 -1.98
CA ILE A 104 5.44 1.94 -0.64
C ILE A 104 6.34 0.72 -0.63
N SER A 105 7.25 0.68 0.35
CA SER A 105 7.95 -0.52 0.78
C SER A 105 7.57 -0.81 2.23
N ILE A 106 7.65 -2.08 2.62
CA ILE A 106 7.28 -2.52 3.97
C ILE A 106 8.48 -3.28 4.51
N ALA A 107 8.91 -2.92 5.73
CA ALA A 107 10.01 -3.60 6.39
C ALA A 107 9.76 -5.11 6.48
N GLU A 108 10.82 -5.92 6.43
CA GLU A 108 10.70 -7.38 6.44
C GLU A 108 9.93 -7.92 7.65
N ASP A 109 10.08 -7.25 8.80
CA ASP A 109 9.38 -7.56 10.05
C ASP A 109 7.95 -6.98 10.13
N GLY A 110 7.56 -6.16 9.14
CA GLY A 110 6.27 -5.48 9.05
C GLY A 110 6.09 -4.34 10.05
N SER A 111 7.15 -3.89 10.73
CA SER A 111 7.08 -2.85 11.77
C SER A 111 6.85 -1.45 11.21
N SER A 112 7.30 -1.19 9.98
CA SER A 112 7.21 0.11 9.33
C SER A 112 6.90 0.00 7.84
N VAL A 113 6.43 1.13 7.31
CA VAL A 113 6.14 1.34 5.89
C VAL A 113 6.93 2.55 5.42
N ASP A 114 7.75 2.36 4.42
CA ASP A 114 8.42 3.43 3.69
C ASP A 114 7.48 3.95 2.61
N ILE A 115 7.13 5.22 2.68
CA ILE A 115 6.29 5.90 1.71
C ILE A 115 7.21 6.70 0.80
N PHE A 116 7.25 6.35 -0.49
CA PHE A 116 8.13 7.00 -1.45
C PHE A 116 7.52 8.31 -1.95
N PHE A 117 8.33 9.36 -1.89
CA PHE A 117 7.98 10.69 -2.39
C PHE A 117 8.66 11.01 -3.72
N GLY A 118 9.71 10.27 -4.07
CA GLY A 118 10.40 10.41 -5.35
C GLY A 118 11.37 9.24 -5.54
N ILE A 119 11.46 8.77 -6.77
CA ILE A 119 12.45 7.78 -7.21
C ILE A 119 13.12 8.39 -8.44
N ASP A 120 14.36 8.82 -8.26
CA ASP A 120 15.23 9.31 -9.31
C ASP A 120 15.91 8.12 -9.98
N ASN A 121 15.56 7.94 -11.25
CA ASN A 121 16.09 6.91 -12.14
C ASN A 121 17.01 7.51 -13.20
N THR A 122 17.56 8.70 -12.98
CA THR A 122 18.44 9.39 -13.94
C THR A 122 19.66 8.56 -14.35
N GLY A 123 20.10 7.57 -13.57
CA GLY A 123 21.10 6.58 -14.01
C GLY A 123 20.71 5.80 -15.29
N LEU A 124 19.41 5.62 -15.57
CA LEU A 124 18.93 5.00 -16.82
C LEU A 124 19.04 5.95 -18.03
N LYS A 125 19.13 7.28 -17.82
CA LYS A 125 19.27 8.24 -18.93
C LYS A 125 20.63 8.12 -19.61
N ASP A 126 21.70 7.82 -18.86
CA ASP A 126 23.03 7.49 -19.39
C ASP A 126 22.99 6.29 -20.36
N ILE A 127 22.03 5.38 -20.19
CA ILE A 127 21.89 4.14 -20.97
C ILE A 127 21.07 4.37 -22.25
N TYR A 128 20.07 5.26 -22.21
CA TYR A 128 19.11 5.47 -23.31
C TYR A 128 19.31 6.77 -24.11
N GLY A 129 20.22 7.65 -23.71
CA GLY A 129 20.67 8.80 -24.51
C GLY A 129 19.57 9.83 -24.83
N VAL A 130 18.65 10.07 -23.89
CA VAL A 130 17.59 11.07 -24.06
C VAL A 130 18.01 12.38 -23.37
N GLU A 131 18.59 13.29 -24.15
CA GLU A 131 18.96 14.64 -23.72
C GLU A 131 17.84 15.64 -24.05
N ASP A 132 16.88 15.81 -23.15
CA ASP A 132 16.09 17.03 -23.06
C ASP A 132 16.42 17.73 -21.73
N GLU A 133 17.28 18.74 -21.79
CA GLU A 133 17.70 19.51 -20.63
C GLU A 133 16.52 20.17 -19.88
N GLU A 134 15.43 20.50 -20.58
CA GLU A 134 14.25 21.09 -19.93
C GLU A 134 13.49 20.03 -19.13
N GLU A 135 13.37 18.81 -19.67
CA GLU A 135 12.73 17.69 -18.98
C GLU A 135 13.54 17.27 -17.74
N GLU A 136 14.87 17.25 -17.83
CA GLU A 136 15.74 16.98 -16.70
C GLU A 136 15.63 18.04 -15.60
N LYS A 137 15.65 19.33 -15.95
CA LYS A 137 15.45 20.43 -14.98
C LYS A 137 14.09 20.34 -14.29
N ARG A 138 13.04 19.97 -15.03
CA ARG A 138 11.69 19.77 -14.46
C ARG A 138 11.67 18.60 -13.48
N PHE A 139 12.23 17.45 -13.87
CA PHE A 139 12.30 16.27 -13.02
C PHE A 139 13.07 16.55 -11.72
N GLN A 140 14.23 17.20 -11.82
CA GLN A 140 15.04 17.55 -10.65
C GLN A 140 14.30 18.54 -9.72
N ALA A 141 13.62 19.54 -10.27
CA ALA A 141 12.82 20.48 -9.49
C ALA A 141 11.63 19.80 -8.77
N GLU A 142 11.00 18.82 -9.41
CA GLU A 142 9.94 17.99 -8.82
C GLU A 142 10.48 17.11 -7.70
N PHE A 143 11.61 16.43 -7.93
CA PHE A 143 12.28 15.61 -6.93
C PHE A 143 12.66 16.43 -5.68
N GLU A 144 13.26 17.60 -5.85
CA GLU A 144 13.57 18.51 -4.73
C GLU A 144 12.30 18.98 -4.00
N THR A 145 11.24 19.28 -4.74
CA THR A 145 9.95 19.68 -4.15
C THR A 145 9.39 18.56 -3.28
N ASN A 146 9.43 17.32 -3.76
CA ASN A 146 9.00 16.15 -3.01
C ASN A 146 9.90 15.86 -1.80
N ALA A 147 11.21 16.07 -1.91
CA ALA A 147 12.13 15.97 -0.78
C ALA A 147 11.78 16.95 0.34
N ARG A 148 11.45 18.20 -0.01
CA ARG A 148 10.99 19.21 0.97
C ARG A 148 9.67 18.80 1.63
N LYS A 149 8.73 18.23 0.88
CA LYS A 149 7.46 17.72 1.43
C LYS A 149 7.68 16.56 2.40
N ALA A 150 8.53 15.59 2.02
CA ALA A 150 8.86 14.43 2.85
C ALA A 150 9.54 14.86 4.15
N LYS A 151 10.53 15.76 4.09
CA LYS A 151 11.20 16.32 5.27
C LYS A 151 10.23 17.05 6.19
N ASP A 152 9.40 17.95 5.65
CA ASP A 152 8.40 18.69 6.44
C ASP A 152 7.38 17.74 7.11
N LEU A 153 6.94 16.68 6.41
CA LEU A 153 6.07 15.66 6.97
C LEU A 153 6.77 14.89 8.10
N ALA A 154 8.02 14.51 7.90
CA ALA A 154 8.79 13.75 8.88
C ALA A 154 9.05 14.57 10.15
N GLU A 155 9.58 15.79 10.01
CA GLU A 155 9.92 16.67 11.13
C GLU A 155 8.69 17.01 11.99
N LYS A 156 7.57 17.38 11.35
CA LYS A 156 6.36 17.78 12.09
C LYS A 156 5.67 16.64 12.81
N ASN A 157 5.87 15.41 12.36
CA ASN A 157 5.18 14.26 12.89
C ASN A 157 6.12 13.30 13.63
N GLY A 158 7.40 13.64 13.79
CA GLY A 158 8.39 12.78 14.44
C GLY A 158 8.58 11.45 13.72
N LEU A 159 8.63 11.47 12.38
CA LEU A 159 8.93 10.31 11.53
C LEU A 159 10.38 10.37 11.07
N LEU A 160 10.87 9.28 10.48
CA LEU A 160 12.19 9.25 9.87
C LEU A 160 12.07 9.65 8.40
N PHE A 161 12.87 10.64 7.99
CA PHE A 161 13.10 10.94 6.58
C PHE A 161 14.24 10.06 6.09
N PHE A 162 14.08 9.50 4.89
CA PHE A 162 15.15 8.77 4.22
C PHE A 162 15.47 9.35 2.84
N ASP A 163 16.72 9.19 2.45
CA ASP A 163 17.31 9.59 1.18
C ASP A 163 18.38 8.55 0.86
N HIS A 164 17.98 7.54 0.09
CA HIS A 164 18.78 6.36 -0.19
C HIS A 164 19.20 6.35 -1.65
N GLU A 165 20.50 6.17 -1.89
CA GLU A 165 21.04 5.85 -3.22
C GLU A 165 21.32 4.34 -3.26
N GLU A 166 20.62 3.61 -4.12
CA GLU A 166 20.86 2.19 -4.38
C GLU A 166 21.48 2.03 -5.77
N GLY A 167 22.59 1.29 -5.86
CA GLY A 167 23.26 0.99 -7.14
C GLY A 167 24.54 0.19 -6.94
N LEU A 168 24.80 -0.77 -7.83
CA LEU A 168 26.03 -1.59 -7.84
C LEU A 168 27.17 -0.92 -8.64
N SER A 169 26.87 0.12 -9.42
CA SER A 169 27.82 0.85 -10.26
C SER A 169 27.42 2.33 -10.39
N THR A 170 28.36 3.19 -10.81
CA THR A 170 28.13 4.63 -11.02
C THR A 170 27.09 4.96 -12.09
N HIS A 171 26.69 3.99 -12.92
CA HIS A 171 25.74 4.19 -14.03
C HIS A 171 24.34 3.60 -13.75
N ASP A 172 24.11 3.04 -12.56
CA ASP A 172 22.85 2.37 -12.21
C ASP A 172 22.40 2.81 -10.80
N GLN A 173 22.54 4.13 -10.55
CA GLN A 173 22.14 4.75 -9.29
C GLN A 173 20.65 5.11 -9.36
N THR A 174 19.85 4.40 -8.58
CA THR A 174 18.49 4.79 -8.26
C THR A 174 18.51 5.49 -6.92
N ARG A 175 18.13 6.77 -6.88
CA ARG A 175 17.99 7.51 -5.64
C ARG A 175 16.53 7.58 -5.25
N SER A 176 16.19 7.22 -4.02
CA SER A 176 14.83 7.25 -3.50
C SER A 176 14.74 8.11 -2.25
N ILE A 177 13.66 8.89 -2.16
CA ILE A 177 13.37 9.76 -1.02
C ILE A 177 11.99 9.47 -0.48
N GLY A 178 11.81 9.61 0.83
CA GLY A 178 10.52 9.34 1.44
C GLY A 178 10.53 9.46 2.95
N VAL A 179 9.51 8.85 3.55
CA VAL A 179 9.32 8.81 4.99
C VAL A 179 9.06 7.39 5.47
N THR A 180 9.71 6.98 6.55
CA THR A 180 9.43 5.72 7.23
C THR A 180 8.39 5.97 8.30
N VAL A 181 7.27 5.26 8.19
CA VAL A 181 6.11 5.38 9.08
C VAL A 181 5.93 4.09 9.88
N PRO A 182 5.95 4.15 11.22
CA PRO A 182 5.58 2.99 12.04
C PRO A 182 4.17 2.50 11.71
N LYS A 183 3.95 1.18 11.64
CA LYS A 183 2.66 0.61 11.24
C LYS A 183 1.49 1.13 12.09
N GLU A 184 1.73 1.44 13.36
CA GLU A 184 0.72 1.94 14.30
C GLU A 184 0.22 3.34 13.95
N ARG A 185 1.02 4.11 13.19
CA ARG A 185 0.73 5.49 12.81
C ARG A 185 0.36 5.63 11.34
N LEU A 186 0.32 4.53 10.59
CA LEU A 186 0.08 4.58 9.15
C LEU A 186 -1.27 5.21 8.79
N GLU A 187 -2.33 4.85 9.51
CA GLU A 187 -3.68 5.40 9.29
C GLU A 187 -3.73 6.91 9.61
N GLU A 188 -3.03 7.36 10.65
CA GLU A 188 -2.88 8.77 11.04
C GLU A 188 -2.19 9.56 9.91
N ILE A 189 -1.02 9.11 9.47
CA ILE A 189 -0.21 9.78 8.44
C ILE A 189 -0.91 9.76 7.08
N ALA A 190 -1.50 8.64 6.68
CA ALA A 190 -2.27 8.57 5.45
C ALA A 190 -3.48 9.52 5.48
N GLY A 191 -4.15 9.64 6.63
CA GLY A 191 -5.22 10.62 6.86
C GLY A 191 -4.75 12.07 6.70
N LEU A 192 -3.56 12.41 7.20
CA LEU A 192 -2.95 13.73 7.01
C LEU A 192 -2.64 14.01 5.52
N MET A 193 -2.05 13.05 4.81
CA MET A 193 -1.78 13.17 3.37
C MET A 193 -3.06 13.29 2.54
N ARG A 194 -4.13 12.60 2.96
CA ARG A 194 -5.44 12.70 2.31
C ARG A 194 -6.07 14.07 2.53
N ASN A 195 -5.95 14.64 3.71
CA ASN A 195 -6.59 15.93 4.03
C ASN A 195 -5.73 17.15 3.66
N ASN A 196 -4.44 16.97 3.38
CA ASN A 196 -3.52 18.05 3.04
C ASN A 196 -2.69 17.72 1.80
N THR A 197 -3.04 18.35 0.69
CA THR A 197 -2.37 18.16 -0.61
C THR A 197 -0.90 18.53 -0.60
N LYS A 198 -0.43 19.34 0.37
CA LYS A 198 1.00 19.65 0.55
C LYS A 198 1.83 18.38 0.72
N TYR A 199 1.29 17.35 1.39
CA TYR A 199 2.00 16.11 1.68
C TYR A 199 1.76 15.02 0.64
N ARG A 200 1.13 15.35 -0.49
CA ARG A 200 1.01 14.42 -1.61
C ARG A 200 2.21 14.60 -2.54
N PRO A 201 2.98 13.53 -2.80
CA PRO A 201 4.05 13.60 -3.78
C PRO A 201 3.45 13.82 -5.18
N GLN A 202 4.22 14.52 -6.01
CA GLN A 202 3.97 14.58 -7.45
C GLN A 202 4.86 13.49 -8.05
N LEU A 203 4.24 12.47 -8.65
CA LEU A 203 4.91 11.27 -9.17
C LEU A 203 4.41 11.02 -10.59
#